data_AF-A0A2V9LK29-F1
#
_entry.id   AF-A0A2V9LK29-F1
#
_cell.length_a   1.000
_cell.length_b   1.000
_cell.length_c   1.000
_cell.angle_alpha   90.00
_cell.angle_beta   90.00
_cell.angle_gamma   90.00
#
_symmetry.space_group_name_H-M   'P 1'
#
loop_
_entity.id
_entity.type
_entity.pdbx_description
1 polymer ?
#
loop_
_entity_poly.entity_id
_entity_poly.type
_entity_poly.pdbx_seq_one_letter_code
_entity_poly.pdbx_strand_id
1 'polypeptide(L)'
;NPEQRAMWSRHRLGEMEVIRLGGLEQNTLGKSGDDLRIDWGYLYLAVPPQGSRVQTLGATTNERGRYANTLELPESRDLELPSNTSRITPLIAVAIELDKVGGSPVSRYAMIAYDDIFSIEYFNRRLRPYWRRDNKTGAEQLLKAGARDFDALRDRCLKFDAELTADLIRAGGAKYAALSVVAYRQVLAAHKLAADFDGTPLYFSKENFSNGCIATVDVTYPSAPFFLLFNPQLLKAQLRPILDYARSQRWPWPYAPHDLGTYPLANGQVYGGGEQSEDRQMPVEESGNMLVLMAALTAAEADAGFSKQYWPLLKKWAEYLREKGLDPENQLCTDDFAGHLAHNTNLSIKAVTGLACYAGLAERLGQKDEAASYRNLAGRMAAEWAGMAGDGDHYRLAFDKPGTWSQKYNLVWDKLLRLDLFAPEVARKEVAYYKTKQNAFGLPLDNRSTYTKLDWILWTATLADNQSDFAALAEPAYRFANESPTRVPLSDWYWTADGKQRGFQARSVVGGVFIKMLADPGLWQKWRGRAATKSPP
;
A
#
# COMPACT_ATOMS: atom_id res chain seq x y z
N ASN A 1 -14.59 -12.13 -18.46
CA ASN A 1 -14.92 -13.14 -19.48
C ASN A 1 -16.35 -12.89 -19.93
N PRO A 2 -16.62 -12.56 -21.22
CA PRO A 2 -17.98 -12.33 -21.72
C PRO A 2 -18.91 -13.55 -21.54
N GLU A 3 -18.36 -14.74 -21.38
CA GLU A 3 -19.12 -15.99 -21.26
C GLU A 3 -19.49 -16.33 -19.81
N GLN A 4 -18.96 -15.61 -18.82
CA GLN A 4 -19.27 -15.86 -17.42
C GLN A 4 -20.73 -15.51 -17.10
N ARG A 5 -21.55 -16.54 -16.95
CA ARG A 5 -22.99 -16.39 -16.65
C ARG A 5 -23.17 -15.63 -15.35
N ALA A 6 -24.06 -14.64 -15.38
CA ALA A 6 -24.43 -13.85 -14.22
C ALA A 6 -25.87 -14.12 -13.80
N MET A 7 -26.21 -13.71 -12.59
CA MET A 7 -27.56 -13.62 -12.08
C MET A 7 -27.77 -12.27 -11.39
N TRP A 8 -28.99 -11.77 -11.41
CA TRP A 8 -29.40 -10.65 -10.57
C TRP A 8 -30.59 -11.05 -9.70
N SER A 9 -30.79 -10.31 -8.61
CA SER A 9 -32.01 -10.44 -7.83
C SER A 9 -32.34 -9.11 -7.16
N ARG A 10 -33.58 -8.67 -7.32
CA ARG A 10 -34.12 -7.50 -6.64
C ARG A 10 -34.75 -7.90 -5.31
N HIS A 11 -34.62 -7.03 -4.32
CA HIS A 11 -35.29 -7.15 -3.03
C HIS A 11 -35.41 -5.78 -2.39
N ARG A 12 -36.25 -5.69 -1.35
CA ARG A 12 -36.43 -4.46 -0.57
C ARG A 12 -35.90 -4.64 0.83
N LEU A 13 -35.22 -3.61 1.33
CA LEU A 13 -34.80 -3.51 2.73
C LEU A 13 -35.61 -2.40 3.41
N GLY A 14 -36.81 -2.74 3.89
CA GLY A 14 -37.81 -1.73 4.24
C GLY A 14 -38.25 -1.00 2.97
N GLU A 15 -38.05 0.32 2.92
CA GLU A 15 -38.36 1.15 1.74
C GLU A 15 -37.17 1.33 0.78
N MET A 16 -36.00 0.79 1.11
CA MET A 16 -34.82 0.85 0.24
C MET A 16 -34.96 -0.17 -0.89
N GLU A 17 -34.85 0.31 -2.13
CA GLU A 17 -34.78 -0.52 -3.33
C GLU A 17 -33.36 -1.08 -3.49
N VAL A 18 -33.22 -2.40 -3.64
CA VAL A 18 -31.91 -3.06 -3.75
C VAL A 18 -31.93 -4.06 -4.90
N ILE A 19 -30.88 -4.02 -5.71
CA ILE A 19 -30.57 -5.06 -6.68
C ILE A 19 -29.13 -5.53 -6.49
N ARG A 20 -28.92 -6.83 -6.60
CA ARG A 20 -27.57 -7.41 -6.65
C ARG A 20 -27.29 -8.10 -7.97
N LEU A 21 -26.03 -8.12 -8.36
CA LEU A 21 -25.48 -8.82 -9.51
C LEU A 21 -24.30 -9.68 -9.05
N GLY A 22 -24.22 -10.93 -9.51
CA GLY A 22 -23.08 -11.81 -9.25
C GLY A 22 -22.94 -12.89 -10.30
N GLY A 23 -21.83 -13.63 -10.27
CA GLY A 23 -21.68 -14.85 -11.07
C GLY A 23 -22.73 -15.89 -10.66
N LEU A 24 -23.27 -16.61 -11.65
CA LEU A 24 -24.14 -17.76 -11.40
C LEU A 24 -23.37 -18.84 -10.61
N GLU A 25 -22.13 -19.08 -11.02
CA GLU A 25 -21.18 -19.92 -10.30
C GLU A 25 -20.25 -19.04 -9.44
N GLN A 26 -20.06 -19.45 -8.20
CA GLN A 26 -19.32 -18.73 -7.18
C GLN A 26 -17.99 -19.43 -6.90
N ASN A 27 -17.02 -19.30 -7.81
CA ASN A 27 -15.68 -19.89 -7.64
C ASN A 27 -14.82 -19.04 -6.68
N THR A 28 -15.23 -19.00 -5.42
CA THR A 28 -14.66 -18.13 -4.39
C THR A 28 -13.17 -18.43 -4.17
N LEU A 29 -12.33 -17.41 -4.37
CA LEU A 29 -10.87 -17.49 -4.26
C LEU A 29 -10.23 -18.51 -5.22
N GLY A 30 -10.92 -18.85 -6.32
CA GLY A 30 -10.45 -19.89 -7.26
C GLY A 30 -9.41 -19.44 -8.29
N LYS A 31 -9.02 -18.16 -8.31
CA LYS A 31 -8.00 -17.60 -9.20
C LYS A 31 -7.08 -16.66 -8.44
N SER A 32 -5.81 -16.62 -8.82
CA SER A 32 -4.79 -15.74 -8.24
C SER A 32 -3.91 -15.09 -9.31
N GLY A 33 -3.40 -13.90 -9.02
CA GLY A 33 -2.45 -13.17 -9.88
C GLY A 33 -2.90 -11.78 -10.32
N ASP A 34 -2.18 -11.26 -11.31
CA ASP A 34 -2.43 -9.97 -11.94
C ASP A 34 -3.42 -10.06 -13.12
N ASP A 35 -3.99 -8.90 -13.50
CA ASP A 35 -4.98 -8.77 -14.57
C ASP A 35 -6.24 -9.63 -14.40
N LEU A 36 -6.52 -10.00 -13.16
CA LEU A 36 -7.73 -10.69 -12.77
C LEU A 36 -8.79 -9.72 -12.26
N ARG A 37 -10.04 -10.04 -12.59
CA ARG A 37 -11.23 -9.44 -11.99
C ARG A 37 -11.70 -10.35 -10.86
N ILE A 38 -12.20 -9.76 -9.78
CA ILE A 38 -12.97 -10.51 -8.80
C ILE A 38 -14.21 -11.09 -9.50
N ASP A 39 -14.33 -12.41 -9.49
CA ASP A 39 -15.34 -13.16 -10.25
C ASP A 39 -16.25 -14.01 -9.35
N TRP A 40 -16.19 -13.77 -8.04
CA TRP A 40 -17.06 -14.31 -7.00
C TRP A 40 -17.61 -13.17 -6.13
N GLY A 41 -18.66 -13.42 -5.37
CA GLY A 41 -19.37 -12.42 -4.59
C GLY A 41 -20.50 -11.74 -5.37
N TYR A 42 -21.00 -10.67 -4.76
CA TYR A 42 -22.15 -9.92 -5.24
C TYR A 42 -21.92 -8.41 -5.15
N LEU A 43 -22.11 -7.73 -6.28
CA LEU A 43 -22.23 -6.27 -6.36
C LEU A 43 -23.67 -5.89 -6.02
N TYR A 44 -23.86 -4.96 -5.10
CA TYR A 44 -25.16 -4.42 -4.73
C TYR A 44 -25.26 -2.96 -5.17
N LEU A 45 -26.40 -2.61 -5.73
CA LEU A 45 -26.83 -1.25 -5.98
C LEU A 45 -28.11 -1.01 -5.18
N ALA A 46 -28.08 0.01 -4.32
CA ALA A 46 -29.16 0.29 -3.39
C ALA A 46 -29.52 1.77 -3.38
N VAL A 47 -30.81 2.07 -3.23
CA VAL A 47 -31.30 3.45 -3.19
C VAL A 47 -32.27 3.59 -2.01
N PRO A 48 -31.91 4.38 -0.98
CA PRO A 48 -32.81 4.66 0.13
C PRO A 48 -33.99 5.53 -0.31
N PRO A 49 -35.11 5.55 0.46
CA PRO A 49 -36.26 6.40 0.16
C PRO A 49 -35.85 7.88 0.19
N GLN A 50 -36.15 8.59 -0.89
CA GLN A 50 -35.70 9.98 -1.10
C GLN A 50 -36.80 10.87 -1.70
N GLY A 51 -38.08 10.50 -1.52
CA GLY A 51 -39.26 11.27 -1.93
C GLY A 51 -39.62 11.18 -3.42
N SER A 52 -38.69 10.79 -4.29
CA SER A 52 -38.93 10.54 -5.71
C SER A 52 -39.25 9.08 -6.01
N ARG A 53 -39.92 8.80 -7.14
CA ARG A 53 -40.04 7.43 -7.65
C ARG A 53 -38.67 6.89 -8.01
N VAL A 54 -38.33 5.73 -7.46
CA VAL A 54 -37.07 5.02 -7.71
C VAL A 54 -37.38 3.61 -8.18
N GLN A 55 -36.60 3.14 -9.14
CA GLN A 55 -36.65 1.76 -9.59
C GLN A 55 -35.23 1.21 -9.73
N THR A 56 -34.99 0.05 -9.13
CA THR A 56 -33.85 -0.80 -9.51
C THR A 56 -34.29 -1.77 -10.60
N LEU A 57 -33.39 -2.12 -11.52
CA LEU A 57 -33.71 -3.01 -12.63
C LEU A 57 -32.50 -3.86 -13.05
N GLY A 58 -32.76 -5.13 -13.34
CA GLY A 58 -31.86 -5.96 -14.12
C GLY A 58 -32.07 -5.67 -15.61
N ALA A 59 -30.99 -5.58 -16.37
CA ALA A 59 -31.04 -5.30 -17.80
C ALA A 59 -29.82 -5.88 -18.50
N THR A 60 -29.81 -5.77 -19.81
CA THR A 60 -28.71 -6.13 -20.69
C THR A 60 -28.23 -4.92 -21.47
N THR A 61 -27.10 -5.08 -22.17
CA THR A 61 -26.60 -4.06 -23.11
C THR A 61 -27.63 -3.65 -24.17
N ASN A 62 -28.56 -4.54 -24.57
CA ASN A 62 -29.63 -4.24 -25.52
C ASN A 62 -30.68 -3.30 -24.90
N GLU A 63 -31.14 -3.59 -23.69
CA GLU A 63 -32.12 -2.74 -22.99
C GLU A 63 -31.53 -1.39 -22.62
N ARG A 64 -30.23 -1.32 -22.27
CA ARG A 64 -29.52 -0.05 -22.13
C ARG A 64 -29.54 0.76 -23.42
N GLY A 65 -29.30 0.11 -24.58
CA GLY A 65 -29.38 0.75 -25.89
C GLY A 65 -30.79 1.24 -26.22
N ARG A 66 -31.83 0.45 -25.91
CA ARG A 66 -33.22 0.88 -26.06
C ARG A 66 -33.55 2.08 -25.18
N TYR A 67 -33.17 2.05 -23.90
CA TYR A 67 -33.37 3.16 -22.98
C TYR A 67 -32.70 4.44 -23.49
N ALA A 68 -31.46 4.35 -23.98
CA ALA A 68 -30.75 5.51 -24.55
C ALA A 68 -31.47 6.16 -25.75
N ASN A 69 -32.29 5.40 -26.48
CA ASN A 69 -33.02 5.90 -27.64
C ASN A 69 -34.48 6.30 -27.34
N THR A 70 -35.10 5.70 -26.31
CA THR A 70 -36.56 5.82 -26.07
C THR A 70 -36.91 6.44 -24.72
N LEU A 71 -35.96 6.46 -23.77
CA LEU A 71 -36.18 6.77 -22.36
C LEU A 71 -37.18 5.84 -21.66
N GLU A 72 -37.58 4.74 -22.30
CA GLU A 72 -38.44 3.73 -21.72
C GLU A 72 -37.61 2.76 -20.88
N LEU A 73 -37.94 2.63 -19.60
CA LEU A 73 -37.33 1.63 -18.74
C LEU A 73 -37.78 0.23 -19.17
N PRO A 74 -36.87 -0.77 -19.15
CA PRO A 74 -37.24 -2.14 -19.45
C PRO A 74 -38.22 -2.69 -18.41
N GLU A 75 -39.09 -3.59 -18.87
CA GLU A 75 -39.93 -4.38 -17.98
C GLU A 75 -39.07 -5.28 -17.08
N SER A 76 -39.57 -5.52 -15.86
CA SER A 76 -38.89 -6.33 -14.87
C SER A 76 -38.82 -7.80 -15.30
N ARG A 77 -37.61 -8.36 -15.40
CA ARG A 77 -37.33 -9.78 -15.65
C ARG A 77 -36.60 -10.43 -14.47
N ASP A 78 -37.14 -10.25 -13.27
CA ASP A 78 -36.48 -10.69 -12.03
C ASP A 78 -36.38 -12.20 -11.85
N LEU A 79 -37.27 -12.95 -12.50
CA LEU A 79 -37.34 -14.40 -12.43
C LEU A 79 -36.56 -15.09 -13.55
N GLU A 80 -35.98 -14.32 -14.47
CA GLU A 80 -35.22 -14.84 -15.61
C GLU A 80 -33.72 -14.76 -15.33
N LEU A 81 -33.01 -15.83 -15.68
CA LEU A 81 -31.56 -15.75 -15.81
C LEU A 81 -31.24 -14.86 -17.02
N PRO A 82 -30.35 -13.88 -16.89
CA PRO A 82 -30.03 -13.03 -18.01
C PRO A 82 -29.38 -13.82 -19.14
N SER A 83 -29.76 -13.49 -20.37
CA SER A 83 -29.01 -13.92 -21.54
C SER A 83 -27.59 -13.38 -21.42
N ASN A 84 -26.60 -14.28 -21.46
CA ASN A 84 -25.20 -13.91 -21.39
C ASN A 84 -24.48 -14.48 -22.60
N THR A 85 -24.20 -13.62 -23.57
CA THR A 85 -23.44 -13.96 -24.77
C THR A 85 -22.30 -12.97 -24.91
N SER A 86 -21.37 -13.21 -25.83
CA SER A 86 -20.29 -12.25 -26.12
C SER A 86 -20.78 -10.84 -26.53
N ARG A 87 -22.05 -10.70 -26.93
CA ARG A 87 -22.67 -9.43 -27.34
C ARG A 87 -23.71 -8.89 -26.36
N ILE A 88 -24.26 -9.75 -25.49
CA ILE A 88 -25.32 -9.41 -24.54
C ILE A 88 -24.74 -9.57 -23.14
N THR A 89 -24.44 -8.45 -22.48
CA THR A 89 -23.86 -8.43 -21.13
C THR A 89 -24.93 -8.05 -20.10
N PRO A 90 -25.10 -8.85 -19.04
CA PRO A 90 -25.96 -8.52 -17.90
C PRO A 90 -25.44 -7.27 -17.15
N LEU A 91 -26.35 -6.40 -16.75
CA LEU A 91 -26.08 -5.22 -15.92
C LEU A 91 -27.21 -4.99 -14.93
N ILE A 92 -26.92 -4.23 -13.88
CA ILE A 92 -27.90 -3.71 -12.94
C ILE A 92 -27.92 -2.20 -13.05
N ALA A 93 -29.10 -1.60 -12.93
CA ALA A 93 -29.27 -0.16 -13.05
C ALA A 93 -30.25 0.37 -12.00
N VAL A 94 -30.15 1.67 -11.79
CA VAL A 94 -31.06 2.49 -10.99
C VAL A 94 -31.59 3.60 -11.88
N ALA A 95 -32.90 3.78 -11.85
CA ALA A 95 -33.58 4.94 -12.39
C ALA A 95 -34.18 5.72 -11.22
N ILE A 96 -33.85 7.00 -11.14
CA ILE A 96 -34.41 7.95 -10.16
C ILE A 96 -35.16 8.99 -10.98
N GLU A 97 -36.47 9.05 -10.80
CA GLU A 97 -37.27 10.10 -11.40
C GLU A 97 -36.93 11.43 -10.72
N LEU A 98 -36.43 12.38 -11.49
CA LEU A 98 -36.20 13.73 -10.98
C LEU A 98 -37.50 14.51 -11.16
N ASP A 99 -38.08 14.94 -10.05
CA ASP A 99 -39.21 15.87 -10.05
C ASP A 99 -38.83 17.17 -10.79
N LYS A 100 -39.82 18.02 -11.07
CA LYS A 100 -39.58 19.33 -11.68
C LYS A 100 -38.49 20.09 -10.91
N VAL A 101 -37.38 20.38 -11.59
CA VAL A 101 -36.24 21.09 -11.00
C VAL A 101 -36.65 22.52 -10.65
N GLY A 102 -36.55 22.86 -9.36
CA GLY A 102 -36.84 24.18 -8.82
C GLY A 102 -35.59 25.01 -8.55
N GLY A 103 -35.76 26.19 -7.92
CA GLY A 103 -34.64 27.07 -7.54
C GLY A 103 -33.83 26.62 -6.32
N SER A 104 -34.38 25.69 -5.52
CA SER A 104 -33.70 25.13 -4.35
C SER A 104 -32.99 23.81 -4.72
N PRO A 105 -31.71 23.62 -4.33
CA PRO A 105 -31.00 22.37 -4.57
C PRO A 105 -31.66 21.18 -3.88
N VAL A 106 -31.77 20.06 -4.59
CA VAL A 106 -32.26 18.78 -4.08
C VAL A 106 -31.24 17.70 -4.41
N SER A 107 -30.81 16.95 -3.41
CA SER A 107 -29.84 15.86 -3.58
C SER A 107 -30.52 14.51 -3.65
N ARG A 108 -29.99 13.65 -4.52
CA ARG A 108 -30.32 12.23 -4.59
C ARG A 108 -29.03 11.42 -4.60
N TYR A 109 -29.04 10.21 -4.02
CA TYR A 109 -27.87 9.33 -4.01
C TYR A 109 -28.25 7.86 -4.17
N ALA A 110 -27.31 7.10 -4.71
CA ALA A 110 -27.33 5.64 -4.71
C ALA A 110 -26.10 5.14 -3.96
N MET A 111 -26.20 3.94 -3.39
CA MET A 111 -25.12 3.26 -2.70
C MET A 111 -24.66 2.07 -3.53
N ILE A 112 -23.34 1.89 -3.62
CA ILE A 112 -22.71 0.72 -4.20
C ILE A 112 -22.01 -0.03 -3.08
N ALA A 113 -22.26 -1.34 -2.97
CA ALA A 113 -21.57 -2.21 -2.03
C ALA A 113 -21.10 -3.48 -2.73
N TYR A 114 -20.07 -4.11 -2.18
CA TYR A 114 -19.58 -5.39 -2.69
C TYR A 114 -19.40 -6.36 -1.53
N ASP A 115 -19.98 -7.54 -1.68
CA ASP A 115 -19.85 -8.65 -0.75
C ASP A 115 -19.09 -9.78 -1.43
N ASP A 116 -17.82 -9.90 -1.09
CA ASP A 116 -16.91 -10.90 -1.60
C ASP A 116 -17.04 -12.26 -0.89
N ILE A 117 -17.94 -12.41 0.09
CA ILE A 117 -18.19 -13.66 0.85
C ILE A 117 -16.98 -14.08 1.71
N PHE A 118 -15.85 -14.39 1.07
CA PHE A 118 -14.52 -14.57 1.63
C PHE A 118 -13.51 -13.70 0.87
N SER A 119 -12.57 -13.12 1.61
CA SER A 119 -11.65 -12.11 1.10
C SER A 119 -10.30 -12.67 0.69
N ILE A 120 -9.73 -13.54 1.53
CA ILE A 120 -8.36 -14.03 1.43
C ILE A 120 -8.35 -15.50 1.86
N GLU A 121 -7.50 -16.30 1.25
CA GLU A 121 -7.10 -17.59 1.82
C GLU A 121 -5.75 -17.43 2.51
N TYR A 122 -5.67 -17.80 3.78
CA TYR A 122 -4.45 -17.70 4.57
C TYR A 122 -4.18 -19.05 5.24
N PHE A 123 -3.04 -19.66 4.94
CA PHE A 123 -2.74 -21.05 5.34
C PHE A 123 -3.83 -22.05 4.96
N ASN A 124 -4.31 -21.97 3.71
CA ASN A 124 -5.37 -22.81 3.15
C ASN A 124 -6.72 -22.68 3.89
N ARG A 125 -6.88 -21.60 4.69
CA ARG A 125 -8.13 -21.27 5.38
C ARG A 125 -8.72 -19.99 4.82
N ARG A 126 -9.98 -20.04 4.43
CA ARG A 126 -10.71 -18.89 3.90
C ARG A 126 -11.11 -17.94 5.01
N LEU A 127 -10.66 -16.69 4.89
CA LEU A 127 -10.94 -15.60 5.82
C LEU A 127 -12.09 -14.74 5.32
N ARG A 128 -12.99 -14.35 6.22
CA ARG A 128 -14.06 -13.40 5.91
C ARG A 128 -13.51 -11.98 5.85
N PRO A 129 -14.16 -11.07 5.08
CA PRO A 129 -13.84 -9.65 5.17
C PRO A 129 -14.06 -9.14 6.60
N TYR A 130 -13.24 -8.19 7.03
CA TYR A 130 -13.27 -7.70 8.42
C TYR A 130 -14.60 -7.06 8.83
N TRP A 131 -15.36 -6.51 7.89
CA TRP A 131 -16.70 -5.97 8.17
C TRP A 131 -17.73 -7.06 8.52
N ARG A 132 -17.43 -8.34 8.22
CA ARG A 132 -18.23 -9.53 8.60
C ARG A 132 -17.63 -10.31 9.79
N ARG A 133 -16.71 -9.71 10.56
CA ARG A 133 -15.97 -10.39 11.66
C ARG A 133 -16.85 -10.96 12.78
N ASP A 134 -18.06 -10.44 12.96
CA ASP A 134 -19.01 -10.91 13.98
C ASP A 134 -19.84 -12.13 13.53
N ASN A 135 -19.65 -12.61 12.30
CA ASN A 135 -20.44 -13.67 11.64
C ASN A 135 -21.96 -13.42 11.56
N LYS A 136 -22.43 -12.22 11.92
CA LYS A 136 -23.85 -11.83 11.96
C LYS A 136 -24.17 -10.72 10.95
N THR A 137 -23.20 -9.85 10.68
CA THR A 137 -23.34 -8.73 9.75
C THR A 137 -23.33 -9.24 8.31
N GLY A 138 -24.43 -8.97 7.59
CA GLY A 138 -24.64 -9.23 6.17
C GLY A 138 -24.61 -7.98 5.30
N ALA A 139 -24.66 -8.17 3.98
CA ALA A 139 -24.75 -7.07 3.02
C ALA A 139 -25.94 -6.15 3.31
N GLU A 140 -27.07 -6.70 3.75
CA GLU A 140 -28.25 -5.90 4.12
C GLU A 140 -28.01 -4.98 5.31
N GLN A 141 -27.34 -5.47 6.36
CA GLN A 141 -26.97 -4.66 7.53
C GLN A 141 -25.97 -3.58 7.13
N LEU A 142 -25.02 -3.89 6.25
CA LEU A 142 -24.09 -2.91 5.69
C LEU A 142 -24.82 -1.79 4.93
N LEU A 143 -25.79 -2.14 4.07
CA LEU A 143 -26.59 -1.17 3.32
C LEU A 143 -27.44 -0.30 4.25
N LYS A 144 -28.10 -0.89 5.25
CA LYS A 144 -28.88 -0.15 6.26
C LYS A 144 -28.00 0.82 7.06
N ALA A 145 -26.83 0.37 7.50
CA ALA A 145 -25.88 1.23 8.21
C ALA A 145 -25.36 2.35 7.31
N GLY A 146 -24.99 2.05 6.06
CA GLY A 146 -24.54 3.03 5.08
C GLY A 146 -25.57 4.13 4.81
N ALA A 147 -26.85 3.78 4.68
CA ALA A 147 -27.91 4.77 4.50
C ALA A 147 -28.14 5.61 5.75
N ARG A 148 -28.21 4.97 6.94
CA ARG A 148 -28.40 5.66 8.22
C ARG A 148 -27.28 6.67 8.50
N ASP A 149 -26.03 6.28 8.20
CA ASP A 149 -24.85 7.06 8.59
C ASP A 149 -24.35 7.99 7.46
N PHE A 150 -25.05 8.07 6.31
CA PHE A 150 -24.58 8.75 5.10
C PHE A 150 -24.18 10.21 5.33
N ASP A 151 -25.08 11.04 5.89
CA ASP A 151 -24.79 12.46 6.09
C ASP A 151 -23.62 12.68 7.06
N ALA A 152 -23.60 11.93 8.17
CA ALA A 152 -22.51 12.00 9.14
C ALA A 152 -21.16 11.56 8.52
N LEU A 153 -21.16 10.53 7.67
CA LEU A 153 -19.98 10.07 6.96
C LEU A 153 -19.51 11.10 5.93
N ARG A 154 -20.42 11.70 5.16
CA ARG A 154 -20.11 12.75 4.19
C ARG A 154 -19.44 13.94 4.88
N ASP A 155 -20.05 14.44 5.96
CA ASP A 155 -19.52 15.60 6.68
C ASP A 155 -18.15 15.30 7.31
N ARG A 156 -17.97 14.08 7.82
CA ARG A 156 -16.67 13.61 8.31
C ARG A 156 -15.62 13.55 7.19
N CYS A 157 -15.98 13.08 6.00
CA CYS A 157 -15.09 13.05 4.83
C CYS A 157 -14.69 14.45 4.41
N LEU A 158 -15.64 15.39 4.28
CA LEU A 158 -15.36 16.78 3.90
C LEU A 158 -14.41 17.46 4.90
N LYS A 159 -14.64 17.26 6.20
CA LYS A 159 -13.75 17.78 7.24
C LYS A 159 -12.36 17.15 7.18
N PHE A 160 -12.30 15.82 6.97
CA PHE A 160 -11.04 15.10 6.83
C PHE A 160 -10.23 15.60 5.63
N ASP A 161 -10.88 15.74 4.47
CA ASP A 161 -10.24 16.19 3.22
C ASP A 161 -9.68 17.60 3.35
N ALA A 162 -10.45 18.53 3.92
CA ALA A 162 -10.00 19.90 4.15
C ALA A 162 -8.78 19.96 5.07
N GLU A 163 -8.81 19.18 6.16
CA GLU A 163 -7.72 19.17 7.14
C GLU A 163 -6.46 18.47 6.62
N LEU A 164 -6.61 17.31 5.98
CA LEU A 164 -5.49 16.60 5.38
C LEU A 164 -4.81 17.46 4.31
N THR A 165 -5.60 18.09 3.43
CA THR A 165 -5.07 18.96 2.39
C THR A 165 -4.30 20.14 2.98
N ALA A 166 -4.84 20.81 4.00
CA ALA A 166 -4.15 21.92 4.66
C ALA A 166 -2.81 21.50 5.30
N ASP A 167 -2.78 20.34 5.98
CA ASP A 167 -1.56 19.81 6.59
C ASP A 167 -0.53 19.37 5.54
N LEU A 168 -0.97 18.75 4.44
CA LEU A 168 -0.08 18.39 3.33
C LEU A 168 0.52 19.63 2.67
N ILE A 169 -0.28 20.68 2.46
CA ILE A 169 0.21 21.97 1.94
C ILE A 169 1.27 22.54 2.89
N ARG A 170 1.03 22.50 4.21
CA ARG A 170 2.01 22.95 5.20
C ARG A 170 3.31 22.13 5.13
N ALA A 171 3.20 20.81 4.95
CA ALA A 171 4.35 19.91 4.97
C ALA A 171 5.22 20.00 3.71
N GLY A 172 4.63 20.19 2.53
CA GLY A 172 5.36 20.07 1.26
C GLY A 172 4.90 20.98 0.12
N GLY A 173 3.92 21.86 0.36
CA GLY A 173 3.34 22.75 -0.65
C GLY A 173 2.18 22.13 -1.45
N ALA A 174 1.53 22.95 -2.28
CA ALA A 174 0.29 22.57 -2.98
C ALA A 174 0.46 21.43 -3.99
N LYS A 175 1.59 21.39 -4.71
CA LYS A 175 1.88 20.32 -5.69
C LYS A 175 2.09 18.97 -4.99
N TYR A 176 2.82 18.96 -3.87
CA TYR A 176 2.95 17.79 -3.02
C TYR A 176 1.59 17.33 -2.49
N ALA A 177 0.77 18.25 -1.97
CA ALA A 177 -0.57 17.92 -1.48
C ALA A 177 -1.45 17.29 -2.55
N ALA A 178 -1.46 17.83 -3.77
CA ALA A 178 -2.23 17.27 -4.89
C ALA A 178 -1.79 15.84 -5.23
N LEU A 179 -0.47 15.57 -5.28
CA LEU A 179 0.07 14.22 -5.48
C LEU A 179 -0.36 13.25 -4.36
N SER A 180 -0.22 13.66 -3.10
CA SER A 180 -0.57 12.84 -1.94
C SER A 180 -2.06 12.52 -1.86
N VAL A 181 -2.94 13.44 -2.24
CA VAL A 181 -4.40 13.21 -2.27
C VAL A 181 -4.77 12.12 -3.28
N VAL A 182 -4.14 12.09 -4.45
CA VAL A 182 -4.35 11.03 -5.44
C VAL A 182 -3.86 9.68 -4.90
N ALA A 183 -2.69 9.66 -4.24
CA ALA A 183 -2.12 8.45 -3.67
C ALA A 183 -3.00 7.85 -2.57
N TYR A 184 -3.66 8.67 -1.73
CA TYR A 184 -4.41 8.25 -0.53
C TYR A 184 -5.34 7.05 -0.77
N ARG A 185 -6.18 7.13 -1.81
CA ARG A 185 -7.19 6.09 -2.11
C ARG A 185 -6.55 4.83 -2.67
N GLN A 186 -5.51 4.99 -3.49
CA GLN A 186 -4.82 3.86 -4.13
C GLN A 186 -4.13 2.96 -3.10
N VAL A 187 -3.48 3.54 -2.09
CA VAL A 187 -2.79 2.77 -1.04
C VAL A 187 -3.76 1.82 -0.35
N LEU A 188 -4.92 2.32 0.09
CA LEU A 188 -5.94 1.51 0.75
C LEU A 188 -6.57 0.46 -0.18
N ALA A 189 -6.83 0.82 -1.43
CA ALA A 189 -7.48 -0.05 -2.42
C ALA A 189 -6.59 -1.23 -2.85
N ALA A 190 -5.27 -1.10 -2.75
CA ALA A 190 -4.30 -2.15 -3.05
C ALA A 190 -4.14 -3.18 -1.91
N HIS A 191 -5.01 -3.17 -0.91
CA HIS A 191 -5.00 -4.13 0.19
C HIS A 191 -6.38 -4.69 0.48
N LYS A 192 -6.40 -5.83 1.17
CA LYS A 192 -7.63 -6.49 1.61
C LYS A 192 -7.61 -6.80 3.10
N LEU A 193 -8.58 -6.24 3.83
CA LEU A 193 -8.73 -6.42 5.28
C LEU A 193 -9.68 -7.59 5.58
N ALA A 194 -9.12 -8.62 6.19
CA ALA A 194 -9.79 -9.83 6.63
C ALA A 194 -9.81 -9.92 8.17
N ALA A 195 -10.72 -10.74 8.68
CA ALA A 195 -10.73 -11.12 10.09
C ALA A 195 -10.22 -12.55 10.25
N ASP A 196 -9.34 -12.76 11.22
CA ASP A 196 -9.00 -14.08 11.71
C ASP A 196 -10.17 -14.68 12.53
N PHE A 197 -10.06 -15.95 12.94
CA PHE A 197 -11.12 -16.68 13.65
C PHE A 197 -11.56 -16.03 14.96
N ASP A 198 -10.65 -15.31 15.63
CA ASP A 198 -10.88 -14.58 16.88
C ASP A 198 -11.30 -13.11 16.64
N GLY A 199 -11.45 -12.70 15.37
CA GLY A 199 -11.77 -11.34 14.98
C GLY A 199 -10.54 -10.43 14.85
N THR A 200 -9.32 -10.93 15.07
CA THR A 200 -8.08 -10.17 14.87
C THR A 200 -7.99 -9.67 13.42
N PRO A 201 -7.69 -8.37 13.19
CA PRO A 201 -7.51 -7.86 11.83
C PRO A 201 -6.23 -8.43 11.19
N LEU A 202 -6.36 -8.93 9.96
CA LEU A 202 -5.27 -9.30 9.08
C LEU A 202 -5.40 -8.51 7.78
N TYR A 203 -4.32 -7.87 7.32
CA TYR A 203 -4.38 -6.94 6.20
C TYR A 203 -3.33 -7.27 5.15
N PHE A 204 -3.76 -7.64 3.95
CA PHE A 204 -2.88 -8.20 2.92
C PHE A 204 -2.76 -7.23 1.76
N SER A 205 -1.53 -6.82 1.43
CA SER A 205 -1.27 -6.09 0.18
C SER A 205 -1.38 -7.03 -1.02
N LYS A 206 -1.81 -6.48 -2.16
CA LYS A 206 -1.55 -7.08 -3.47
C LYS A 206 -0.45 -6.28 -4.15
N GLU A 207 0.58 -6.98 -4.58
CA GLU A 207 1.62 -6.43 -5.44
C GLU A 207 1.12 -6.30 -6.89
N ASN A 208 0.33 -5.25 -7.13
CA ASN A 208 -0.33 -4.99 -8.40
C ASN A 208 0.66 -4.79 -9.56
N PHE A 209 0.45 -5.47 -10.68
CA PHE A 209 1.22 -5.33 -11.93
C PHE A 209 2.73 -5.59 -11.75
N SER A 210 3.09 -6.49 -10.83
CA SER A 210 4.48 -6.87 -10.47
C SER A 210 4.50 -8.31 -9.91
N ASN A 211 3.79 -9.22 -10.60
CA ASN A 211 3.60 -10.66 -10.30
C ASN A 211 2.41 -11.02 -9.40
N GLY A 212 1.67 -10.04 -8.85
CA GLY A 212 0.47 -10.28 -8.06
C GLY A 212 0.74 -10.97 -6.72
N CYS A 213 1.96 -10.89 -6.19
CA CYS A 213 2.32 -11.43 -4.87
C CYS A 213 1.44 -10.83 -3.77
N ILE A 214 1.20 -11.60 -2.72
CA ILE A 214 0.38 -11.18 -1.57
C ILE A 214 1.24 -10.96 -0.33
N ALA A 215 0.98 -9.86 0.37
CA ALA A 215 1.72 -9.46 1.57
C ALA A 215 3.23 -9.36 1.33
N THR A 216 3.64 -8.82 0.18
CA THR A 216 5.05 -8.61 -0.14
C THR A 216 5.69 -7.62 0.84
N VAL A 217 6.83 -7.98 1.44
CA VAL A 217 7.52 -7.20 2.46
C VAL A 217 8.06 -5.90 1.86
N ASP A 218 8.72 -5.97 0.72
CA ASP A 218 9.27 -4.80 0.03
C ASP A 218 8.21 -3.90 -0.64
N VAL A 219 6.93 -4.32 -0.68
CA VAL A 219 5.75 -3.47 -0.96
C VAL A 219 5.18 -2.85 0.31
N THR A 220 5.20 -3.62 1.41
CA THR A 220 4.77 -3.15 2.73
C THR A 220 5.69 -2.03 3.23
N TYR A 221 6.99 -2.15 2.98
CA TYR A 221 8.00 -1.16 3.38
C TYR A 221 7.75 0.27 2.86
N PRO A 222 7.64 0.52 1.54
CA PRO A 222 7.34 1.85 1.00
C PRO A 222 5.91 2.30 1.27
N SER A 223 4.95 1.40 1.51
CA SER A 223 3.57 1.79 1.85
C SER A 223 3.37 2.11 3.34
N ALA A 224 4.25 1.64 4.22
CA ALA A 224 4.17 1.82 5.66
C ALA A 224 4.04 3.27 6.15
N PRO A 225 4.66 4.30 5.53
CA PRO A 225 4.49 5.69 5.97
C PRO A 225 3.04 6.14 6.05
N PHE A 226 2.19 5.68 5.11
CA PHE A 226 0.76 5.93 5.13
C PHE A 226 0.12 5.37 6.41
N PHE A 227 0.39 4.10 6.74
CA PHE A 227 -0.23 3.44 7.88
C PHE A 227 0.31 3.94 9.22
N LEU A 228 1.61 4.24 9.30
CA LEU A 228 2.21 4.87 10.48
C LEU A 228 1.60 6.24 10.79
N LEU A 229 1.19 6.99 9.76
CA LEU A 229 0.56 8.30 9.90
C LEU A 229 -0.92 8.16 10.30
N PHE A 230 -1.69 7.34 9.59
CA PHE A 230 -3.14 7.33 9.70
C PHE A 230 -3.69 6.28 10.67
N ASN A 231 -3.10 5.08 10.72
CA ASN A 231 -3.55 4.01 11.59
C ASN A 231 -2.49 2.90 11.75
N PRO A 232 -1.62 2.97 12.78
CA PRO A 232 -0.58 1.95 13.02
C PRO A 232 -1.12 0.53 13.24
N GLN A 233 -2.38 0.37 13.67
CA GLN A 233 -3.00 -0.97 13.78
C GLN A 233 -3.12 -1.67 12.42
N LEU A 234 -3.30 -0.92 11.33
CA LEU A 234 -3.31 -1.50 9.99
C LEU A 234 -1.93 -1.95 9.53
N LEU A 235 -0.85 -1.27 9.97
CA LEU A 235 0.52 -1.77 9.73
C LEU A 235 0.78 -3.04 10.56
N LYS A 236 0.38 -3.05 11.83
CA LYS A 236 0.45 -4.27 12.67
C LYS A 236 -0.30 -5.44 12.03
N ALA A 237 -1.48 -5.19 11.46
CA ALA A 237 -2.27 -6.18 10.74
C ALA A 237 -1.63 -6.66 9.43
N GLN A 238 -0.74 -5.86 8.80
CA GLN A 238 0.08 -6.28 7.66
C GLN A 238 1.28 -7.13 8.07
N LEU A 239 1.97 -6.74 9.15
CA LEU A 239 3.18 -7.44 9.60
C LEU A 239 2.86 -8.80 10.21
N ARG A 240 1.72 -8.94 10.91
CA ARG A 240 1.32 -10.19 11.58
C ARG A 240 1.34 -11.41 10.66
N PRO A 241 0.65 -11.44 9.51
CA PRO A 241 0.64 -12.63 8.67
C PRO A 241 2.04 -13.01 8.13
N ILE A 242 2.89 -12.02 7.88
CA ILE A 242 4.29 -12.20 7.45
C ILE A 242 5.11 -12.84 8.57
N LEU A 243 5.02 -12.30 9.79
CA LEU A 243 5.71 -12.81 10.97
C LEU A 243 5.25 -14.21 11.38
N ASP A 244 3.96 -14.49 11.28
CA ASP A 244 3.39 -15.81 11.56
C ASP A 244 3.86 -16.86 10.55
N TYR A 245 3.96 -16.49 9.27
CA TYR A 245 4.56 -17.34 8.24
C TYR A 245 6.04 -17.60 8.47
N ALA A 246 6.83 -16.54 8.68
CA ALA A 246 8.27 -16.65 8.90
C ALA A 246 8.64 -17.40 10.19
N ARG A 247 7.77 -17.40 11.20
CA ARG A 247 7.94 -18.20 12.43
C ARG A 247 7.56 -19.67 12.24
N SER A 248 6.77 -20.00 11.23
CA SER A 248 6.32 -21.37 10.98
C SER A 248 7.47 -22.25 10.47
N GLN A 249 7.31 -23.57 10.58
CA GLN A 249 8.29 -24.53 10.04
C GLN A 249 8.37 -24.52 8.49
N ARG A 250 7.48 -23.78 7.81
CA ARG A 250 7.44 -23.69 6.35
C ARG A 250 8.53 -22.81 5.77
N TRP A 251 9.06 -21.87 6.56
CA TRP A 251 10.12 -20.97 6.13
C TRP A 251 11.44 -21.40 6.77
N PRO A 252 12.31 -22.14 6.06
CA PRO A 252 13.51 -22.73 6.66
C PRO A 252 14.67 -21.72 6.77
N TRP A 253 14.60 -20.59 6.05
CA TRP A 253 15.73 -19.69 5.83
C TRP A 253 16.04 -18.77 7.02
N PRO A 254 17.29 -18.27 7.16
CA PRO A 254 17.69 -17.39 8.26
C PRO A 254 17.29 -15.92 8.11
N TYR A 255 16.66 -15.55 7.00
CA TYR A 255 16.22 -14.19 6.66
C TYR A 255 14.70 -14.09 6.55
N ALA A 256 14.16 -12.89 6.36
CA ALA A 256 12.73 -12.68 6.18
C ALA A 256 12.26 -13.18 4.79
N PRO A 257 11.03 -13.72 4.66
CA PRO A 257 10.44 -14.05 3.37
C PRO A 257 10.05 -12.78 2.60
N HIS A 258 10.00 -12.90 1.28
CA HIS A 258 9.55 -11.84 0.36
C HIS A 258 8.04 -11.67 0.40
N ASP A 259 7.28 -12.75 0.26
CA ASP A 259 5.82 -12.75 0.16
C ASP A 259 5.18 -13.98 0.82
N LEU A 260 3.85 -14.05 0.76
CA LEU A 260 3.06 -15.16 1.28
C LEU A 260 2.37 -15.98 0.19
N GLY A 261 2.65 -15.74 -1.09
CA GLY A 261 2.01 -16.41 -2.22
C GLY A 261 1.52 -15.43 -3.28
N THR A 262 0.48 -15.81 -4.01
CA THR A 262 -0.11 -14.98 -5.06
C THR A 262 -1.54 -14.59 -4.69
N TYR A 263 -1.84 -13.29 -4.68
CA TYR A 263 -3.12 -12.75 -4.24
C TYR A 263 -4.30 -13.38 -5.01
N PRO A 264 -5.37 -13.85 -4.33
CA PRO A 264 -5.68 -13.70 -2.90
C PRO A 264 -5.25 -14.88 -2.00
N LEU A 265 -4.30 -15.71 -2.45
CA LEU A 265 -3.87 -16.95 -1.78
C LEU A 265 -2.55 -16.74 -1.04
N ALA A 266 -2.63 -16.47 0.26
CA ALA A 266 -1.49 -16.35 1.19
C ALA A 266 -1.11 -17.72 1.78
N ASN A 267 -0.62 -18.62 0.92
CA ASN A 267 -0.38 -20.02 1.23
C ASN A 267 1.09 -20.46 1.15
N GLY A 268 2.05 -19.54 1.10
CA GLY A 268 3.49 -19.80 1.07
C GLY A 268 4.19 -19.02 -0.04
N GLN A 269 5.44 -18.64 0.19
CA GLN A 269 6.19 -17.77 -0.72
C GLN A 269 6.30 -18.36 -2.13
N VAL A 270 6.09 -17.51 -3.14
CA VAL A 270 6.24 -17.88 -4.56
C VAL A 270 7.40 -17.17 -5.26
N TYR A 271 7.94 -16.07 -4.70
CA TYR A 271 9.09 -15.39 -5.29
C TYR A 271 10.40 -16.19 -5.13
N GLY A 272 11.26 -16.09 -6.13
CA GLY A 272 12.56 -16.78 -6.17
C GLY A 272 12.41 -18.30 -6.06
N GLY A 273 13.27 -18.93 -5.26
CA GLY A 273 13.24 -20.35 -4.93
C GLY A 273 12.19 -20.76 -3.89
N GLY A 274 11.35 -19.81 -3.43
CA GLY A 274 10.28 -20.04 -2.45
C GLY A 274 10.78 -20.79 -1.20
N GLU A 275 10.03 -21.80 -0.79
CA GLU A 275 10.35 -22.66 0.36
C GLU A 275 11.42 -23.74 0.05
N GLN A 276 11.95 -23.79 -1.18
CA GLN A 276 12.72 -24.93 -1.69
C GLN A 276 14.20 -24.61 -1.94
N SER A 277 14.53 -23.38 -2.35
CA SER A 277 15.91 -22.93 -2.54
C SER A 277 16.11 -21.44 -2.26
N GLU A 278 17.37 -21.05 -2.13
CA GLU A 278 17.79 -19.65 -1.94
C GLU A 278 17.91 -18.89 -3.27
N ASP A 279 17.50 -19.49 -4.40
CA ASP A 279 17.59 -18.86 -5.72
C ASP A 279 16.81 -17.54 -5.75
N ARG A 280 17.44 -16.45 -6.20
CA ARG A 280 16.84 -15.12 -6.39
C ARG A 280 16.06 -14.60 -5.17
N GLN A 281 16.45 -14.99 -3.96
CA GLN A 281 15.91 -14.43 -2.72
C GLN A 281 16.46 -13.01 -2.47
N MET A 282 15.79 -12.26 -1.59
CA MET A 282 16.14 -10.90 -1.21
C MET A 282 16.51 -10.79 0.29
N PRO A 283 17.48 -11.57 0.79
CA PRO A 283 17.62 -11.82 2.22
C PRO A 283 18.02 -10.60 3.06
N VAL A 284 18.90 -9.73 2.55
CA VAL A 284 19.30 -8.48 3.26
C VAL A 284 18.19 -7.44 3.18
N GLU A 285 17.58 -7.33 2.00
CA GLU A 285 16.48 -6.38 1.73
C GLU A 285 15.30 -6.63 2.67
N GLU A 286 14.79 -7.87 2.73
CA GLU A 286 13.58 -8.16 3.49
C GLU A 286 13.83 -8.21 5.00
N SER A 287 15.00 -8.69 5.43
CA SER A 287 15.37 -8.64 6.84
C SER A 287 15.53 -7.19 7.33
N GLY A 288 16.12 -6.32 6.50
CA GLY A 288 16.24 -4.89 6.79
C GLY A 288 14.89 -4.19 6.82
N ASN A 289 14.03 -4.46 5.83
CA ASN A 289 12.66 -3.95 5.76
C ASN A 289 11.90 -4.29 7.05
N MET A 290 11.89 -5.56 7.44
CA MET A 290 11.14 -6.01 8.63
C MET A 290 11.64 -5.40 9.93
N LEU A 291 12.96 -5.32 10.15
CA LEU A 291 13.49 -4.72 11.38
C LEU A 291 13.16 -3.22 11.48
N VAL A 292 13.26 -2.48 10.37
CA VAL A 292 12.87 -1.07 10.31
C VAL A 292 11.37 -0.91 10.58
N LEU A 293 10.53 -1.74 9.94
CA LEU A 293 9.07 -1.69 10.12
C LEU A 293 8.64 -2.00 11.56
N MET A 294 9.28 -2.99 12.20
CA MET A 294 9.00 -3.32 13.60
C MET A 294 9.38 -2.20 14.56
N ALA A 295 10.52 -1.55 14.33
CA ALA A 295 10.94 -0.38 15.11
C ALA A 295 10.05 0.84 14.88
N ALA A 296 9.69 1.13 13.62
CA ALA A 296 8.79 2.23 13.27
C ALA A 296 7.39 2.04 13.85
N LEU A 297 6.84 0.81 13.80
CA LEU A 297 5.58 0.47 14.45
C LEU A 297 5.68 0.64 15.97
N THR A 298 6.74 0.13 16.59
CA THR A 298 6.98 0.29 18.04
C THR A 298 7.06 1.76 18.43
N ALA A 299 7.72 2.61 17.62
CA ALA A 299 7.75 4.06 17.84
C ALA A 299 6.35 4.68 17.70
N ALA A 300 5.57 4.26 16.70
CA ALA A 300 4.21 4.70 16.43
C ALA A 300 3.15 4.11 17.38
N GLU A 301 3.48 3.14 18.22
CA GLU A 301 2.59 2.63 19.28
C GLU A 301 3.08 3.02 20.66
N ALA A 302 4.37 3.39 20.79
CA ALA A 302 5.07 3.51 22.06
C ALA A 302 5.00 2.21 22.89
N ASP A 303 4.86 1.07 22.22
CA ASP A 303 4.77 -0.27 22.83
C ASP A 303 5.60 -1.28 22.03
N ALA A 304 6.42 -2.05 22.73
CA ALA A 304 7.26 -3.12 22.16
C ALA A 304 6.66 -4.52 22.37
N GLY A 305 5.47 -4.63 22.96
CA GLY A 305 4.81 -5.90 23.24
C GLY A 305 4.60 -6.78 22.00
N PHE A 306 4.27 -6.17 20.86
CA PHE A 306 4.17 -6.89 19.58
C PHE A 306 5.53 -7.47 19.15
N SER A 307 6.60 -6.69 19.23
CA SER A 307 7.97 -7.14 18.92
C SER A 307 8.45 -8.26 19.84
N LYS A 308 8.07 -8.22 21.12
CA LYS A 308 8.40 -9.26 22.11
C LYS A 308 7.92 -10.65 21.68
N GLN A 309 6.73 -10.74 21.09
CA GLN A 309 6.12 -12.00 20.65
C GLN A 309 6.95 -12.72 19.56
N TYR A 310 7.69 -11.95 18.77
CA TYR A 310 8.47 -12.44 17.63
C TYR A 310 9.98 -12.28 17.83
N TRP A 311 10.44 -12.04 19.07
CA TRP A 311 11.84 -11.72 19.36
C TRP A 311 12.87 -12.72 18.79
N PRO A 312 12.67 -14.05 18.89
CA PRO A 312 13.62 -15.01 18.30
C PRO A 312 13.79 -14.84 16.79
N LEU A 313 12.71 -14.49 16.09
CA LEU A 313 12.73 -14.26 14.64
C LEU A 313 13.48 -12.96 14.30
N LEU A 314 13.19 -11.87 15.03
CA LEU A 314 13.88 -10.59 14.84
C LEU A 314 15.39 -10.72 15.10
N LYS A 315 15.78 -11.50 16.11
CA LYS A 315 17.18 -11.82 16.41
C LYS A 315 17.85 -12.56 15.27
N LYS A 316 17.20 -13.60 14.71
CA LYS A 316 17.72 -14.36 13.55
C LYS A 316 18.03 -13.44 12.36
N TRP A 317 17.13 -12.50 12.08
CA TRP A 317 17.31 -11.52 11.01
C TRP A 317 18.42 -10.51 11.30
N ALA A 318 18.54 -10.04 12.56
CA ALA A 318 19.63 -9.17 12.97
C ALA A 318 21.00 -9.86 12.88
N GLU A 319 21.08 -11.15 13.23
CA GLU A 319 22.29 -11.96 13.09
C GLU A 319 22.68 -12.13 11.62
N TYR A 320 21.71 -12.37 10.74
CA TYR A 320 21.96 -12.43 9.29
C TYR A 320 22.50 -11.09 8.76
N LEU A 321 21.88 -9.96 9.12
CA LEU A 321 22.34 -8.63 8.71
C LEU A 321 23.70 -8.26 9.29
N ARG A 322 24.04 -8.71 10.51
CA ARG A 322 25.37 -8.53 11.09
C ARG A 322 26.43 -9.17 10.21
N GLU A 323 26.16 -10.34 9.64
CA GLU A 323 27.12 -11.11 8.85
C GLU A 323 27.19 -10.67 7.40
N LYS A 324 26.06 -10.25 6.81
CA LYS A 324 25.93 -10.02 5.35
C LYS A 324 25.54 -8.59 4.97
N GLY A 325 25.32 -7.71 5.95
CA GLY A 325 24.68 -6.42 5.73
C GLY A 325 25.59 -5.27 5.29
N LEU A 326 26.86 -5.22 5.75
CA LEU A 326 27.74 -4.09 5.45
C LEU A 326 28.10 -4.03 3.97
N ASP A 327 28.58 -5.14 3.42
CA ASP A 327 28.92 -5.26 2.01
C ASP A 327 28.10 -6.42 1.40
N PRO A 328 26.87 -6.13 0.93
CA PRO A 328 25.97 -7.17 0.47
C PRO A 328 26.54 -7.91 -0.73
N GLU A 329 26.49 -9.23 -0.68
CA GLU A 329 26.78 -10.10 -1.82
C GLU A 329 25.77 -9.89 -2.96
N ASN A 330 25.98 -10.58 -4.09
CA ASN A 330 25.12 -10.46 -5.25
C ASN A 330 23.70 -10.99 -4.98
N GLN A 331 22.76 -10.09 -4.70
CA GLN A 331 21.34 -10.38 -4.51
C GLN A 331 20.46 -9.33 -5.22
N LEU A 332 19.17 -9.61 -5.29
CA LEU A 332 18.15 -8.62 -5.65
C LEU A 332 17.85 -7.72 -4.44
N CYS A 333 17.38 -6.51 -4.74
CA CYS A 333 16.70 -5.63 -3.78
C CYS A 333 15.33 -5.28 -4.35
N THR A 334 14.55 -4.46 -3.64
CA THR A 334 13.20 -4.05 -4.08
C THR A 334 13.14 -3.43 -5.49
N ASP A 335 14.26 -2.88 -5.97
CA ASP A 335 14.41 -2.46 -7.36
C ASP A 335 14.84 -3.63 -8.27
N ASP A 336 14.20 -4.79 -8.12
CA ASP A 336 14.56 -6.06 -8.76
C ASP A 336 14.53 -5.99 -10.29
N PHE A 337 13.67 -5.15 -10.84
CA PHE A 337 13.57 -4.77 -12.24
C PHE A 337 14.83 -4.08 -12.79
N ALA A 338 15.76 -3.66 -11.92
CA ALA A 338 17.08 -3.15 -12.27
C ALA A 338 18.18 -4.24 -12.25
N GLY A 339 17.82 -5.49 -11.89
CA GLY A 339 18.71 -6.65 -11.83
C GLY A 339 19.50 -6.75 -10.53
N HIS A 340 20.23 -7.87 -10.39
CA HIS A 340 21.09 -8.13 -9.23
C HIS A 340 22.24 -7.11 -9.15
N LEU A 341 22.64 -6.77 -7.93
CA LEU A 341 23.74 -5.87 -7.70
C LEU A 341 24.47 -6.23 -6.39
N ALA A 342 25.68 -6.78 -6.53
CA ALA A 342 26.63 -6.87 -5.43
C ALA A 342 27.10 -5.48 -4.98
N HIS A 343 27.57 -5.39 -3.73
CA HIS A 343 28.17 -4.19 -3.16
C HIS A 343 27.24 -2.98 -3.13
N ASN A 344 25.92 -3.20 -3.16
CA ASN A 344 24.92 -2.15 -3.23
C ASN A 344 24.94 -1.28 -1.96
N THR A 345 25.35 -0.02 -2.13
CA THR A 345 25.55 0.92 -1.02
C THR A 345 24.25 1.33 -0.34
N ASN A 346 23.14 1.45 -1.09
CA ASN A 346 21.84 1.82 -0.52
C ASN A 346 21.20 0.66 0.23
N LEU A 347 21.41 -0.58 -0.24
CA LEU A 347 21.02 -1.79 0.48
C LEU A 347 21.83 -1.94 1.79
N SER A 348 23.11 -1.59 1.77
CA SER A 348 23.94 -1.54 2.97
C SER A 348 23.40 -0.55 4.02
N ILE A 349 22.99 0.67 3.61
CA ILE A 349 22.32 1.63 4.53
C ILE A 349 21.10 0.99 5.19
N LYS A 350 20.29 0.26 4.42
CA LYS A 350 19.11 -0.44 4.97
C LYS A 350 19.50 -1.47 6.02
N ALA A 351 20.52 -2.28 5.76
CA ALA A 351 21.00 -3.27 6.72
C ALA A 351 21.51 -2.63 8.02
N VAL A 352 22.34 -1.59 7.90
CA VAL A 352 22.87 -0.83 9.04
C VAL A 352 21.77 -0.17 9.86
N THR A 353 20.79 0.44 9.18
CA THR A 353 19.59 1.02 9.81
C THR A 353 18.75 -0.06 10.50
N GLY A 354 18.61 -1.25 9.89
CA GLY A 354 17.90 -2.39 10.45
C GLY A 354 18.53 -2.90 11.76
N LEU A 355 19.86 -2.96 11.82
CA LEU A 355 20.60 -3.35 13.04
C LEU A 355 20.42 -2.33 14.17
N ALA A 356 20.44 -1.04 13.86
CA ALA A 356 20.15 0.01 14.85
C ALA A 356 18.69 -0.02 15.33
N CYS A 357 17.76 -0.29 14.41
CA CYS A 357 16.34 -0.52 14.74
C CYS A 357 16.18 -1.70 15.70
N TYR A 358 16.86 -2.82 15.43
CA TYR A 358 16.89 -3.98 16.33
C TYR A 358 17.44 -3.62 17.71
N ALA A 359 18.54 -2.87 17.78
CA ALA A 359 19.09 -2.37 19.05
C ALA A 359 18.08 -1.51 19.83
N GLY A 360 17.34 -0.64 19.13
CA GLY A 360 16.27 0.17 19.74
C GLY A 360 15.10 -0.67 20.28
N LEU A 361 14.75 -1.77 19.59
CA LEU A 361 13.76 -2.73 20.08
C LEU A 361 14.28 -3.48 21.32
N ALA A 362 15.53 -3.95 21.30
CA ALA A 362 16.17 -4.63 22.44
C ALA A 362 16.15 -3.74 23.69
N GLU A 363 16.50 -2.46 23.54
CA GLU A 363 16.47 -1.46 24.63
C GLU A 363 15.07 -1.37 25.26
N ARG A 364 14.02 -1.25 24.44
CA ARG A 364 12.62 -1.16 24.91
C ARG A 364 12.14 -2.43 25.59
N LEU A 365 12.74 -3.57 25.28
CA LEU A 365 12.48 -4.86 25.94
C LEU A 365 13.36 -5.08 27.17
N GLY A 366 14.19 -4.11 27.56
CA GLY A 366 15.08 -4.20 28.73
C GLY A 366 16.37 -5.00 28.49
N GLN A 367 16.68 -5.36 27.24
CA GLN A 367 17.84 -6.15 26.86
C GLN A 367 19.06 -5.25 26.58
N LYS A 368 19.56 -4.61 27.65
CA LYS A 368 20.55 -3.52 27.54
C LYS A 368 21.87 -3.92 26.89
N ASP A 369 22.42 -5.08 27.22
CA ASP A 369 23.71 -5.54 26.67
C ASP A 369 23.61 -5.84 25.17
N GLU A 370 22.51 -6.48 24.75
CA GLU A 370 22.22 -6.75 23.34
C GLU A 370 21.98 -5.44 22.57
N ALA A 371 21.22 -4.51 23.15
CA ALA A 371 21.02 -3.18 22.60
C ALA A 371 22.34 -2.42 22.39
N ALA A 372 23.20 -2.38 23.41
CA ALA A 372 24.50 -1.72 23.32
C ALA A 372 25.40 -2.36 22.26
N SER A 373 25.44 -3.68 22.20
CA SER A 373 26.22 -4.42 21.20
C SER A 373 25.82 -4.08 19.77
N TYR A 374 24.53 -4.19 19.44
CA TYR A 374 24.03 -3.91 18.08
C TYR A 374 24.06 -2.41 17.73
N ARG A 375 23.86 -1.51 18.70
CA ARG A 375 24.01 -0.06 18.50
C ARG A 375 25.46 0.29 18.13
N ASN A 376 26.44 -0.25 18.86
CA ASN A 376 27.85 -0.06 18.57
C ASN A 376 28.26 -0.67 17.22
N LEU A 377 27.72 -1.83 16.88
CA LEU A 377 27.94 -2.46 15.58
C LEU A 377 27.42 -1.57 14.44
N ALA A 378 26.16 -1.15 14.51
CA ALA A 378 25.56 -0.29 13.48
C ALA A 378 26.32 1.03 13.32
N GLY A 379 26.74 1.66 14.42
CA GLY A 379 27.57 2.87 14.36
C GLY A 379 28.92 2.66 13.69
N ARG A 380 29.62 1.54 13.97
CA ARG A 380 30.87 1.20 13.27
C ARG A 380 30.65 0.97 11.78
N MET A 381 29.61 0.20 11.41
CA MET A 381 29.27 -0.07 10.02
C MET A 381 28.91 1.21 9.26
N ALA A 382 28.18 2.15 9.88
CA ALA A 382 27.85 3.44 9.27
C ALA A 382 29.11 4.30 9.00
N ALA A 383 30.05 4.32 9.94
CA ALA A 383 31.33 5.02 9.77
C ALA A 383 32.18 4.40 8.64
N GLU A 384 32.24 3.06 8.59
CA GLU A 384 32.95 2.33 7.54
C GLU A 384 32.30 2.54 6.16
N TRP A 385 30.97 2.47 6.10
CA TRP A 385 30.18 2.74 4.89
C TRP A 385 30.53 4.09 4.27
N ALA A 386 30.64 5.15 5.08
CA ALA A 386 30.93 6.49 4.59
C ALA A 386 32.31 6.58 3.91
N GLY A 387 33.29 5.81 4.38
CA GLY A 387 34.61 5.69 3.75
C GLY A 387 34.58 4.87 2.48
N MET A 388 33.91 3.72 2.48
CA MET A 388 33.83 2.81 1.34
C MET A 388 33.05 3.38 0.16
N ALA A 389 31.92 4.04 0.44
CA ALA A 389 31.00 4.53 -0.59
C ALA A 389 31.35 5.92 -1.10
N GLY A 390 32.23 6.67 -0.44
CA GLY A 390 32.53 8.06 -0.79
C GLY A 390 33.15 8.21 -2.17
N ASP A 391 32.63 9.15 -2.97
CA ASP A 391 33.14 9.46 -4.32
C ASP A 391 33.40 10.95 -4.53
N GLY A 392 33.70 11.66 -3.44
CA GLY A 392 33.89 13.11 -3.44
C GLY A 392 32.59 13.85 -3.14
N ASP A 393 31.86 14.24 -4.17
CA ASP A 393 30.64 15.06 -4.11
C ASP A 393 29.33 14.24 -4.00
N HIS A 394 29.41 12.91 -4.00
CA HIS A 394 28.31 11.97 -3.79
C HIS A 394 28.81 10.61 -3.25
N TYR A 395 27.90 9.65 -3.07
CA TYR A 395 28.22 8.26 -2.74
C TYR A 395 27.84 7.29 -3.88
N ARG A 396 28.70 6.29 -4.07
CA ARG A 396 28.67 5.35 -5.20
C ARG A 396 27.38 4.54 -5.29
N LEU A 397 26.99 4.05 -6.47
CA LEU A 397 25.92 3.05 -6.58
C LEU A 397 26.31 1.75 -5.87
N ALA A 398 27.52 1.26 -6.17
CA ALA A 398 28.13 0.08 -5.56
C ALA A 398 29.54 0.40 -5.07
N PHE A 399 30.00 -0.19 -3.96
CA PHE A 399 31.29 0.18 -3.34
C PHE A 399 32.48 0.08 -4.31
N ASP A 400 32.44 -0.91 -5.19
CA ASP A 400 33.47 -1.24 -6.19
C ASP A 400 33.34 -0.45 -7.51
N LYS A 401 32.36 0.45 -7.63
CA LYS A 401 32.07 1.20 -8.87
C LYS A 401 32.24 2.71 -8.71
N PRO A 402 33.47 3.24 -8.81
CA PRO A 402 33.69 4.69 -8.80
C PRO A 402 33.01 5.38 -10.01
N GLY A 403 32.62 6.64 -9.83
CA GLY A 403 31.92 7.47 -10.81
C GLY A 403 30.43 7.15 -10.97
N THR A 404 29.86 6.31 -10.10
CA THR A 404 28.45 5.89 -10.16
C THR A 404 27.65 6.48 -9.01
N TRP A 405 26.31 6.49 -9.10
CA TRP A 405 25.48 7.04 -8.03
C TRP A 405 24.10 6.39 -8.02
N SER A 406 23.43 6.43 -6.86
CA SER A 406 22.03 6.06 -6.70
C SER A 406 21.37 6.87 -5.60
N GLN A 407 20.05 6.97 -5.65
CA GLN A 407 19.27 7.55 -4.56
C GLN A 407 19.49 6.78 -3.25
N LYS A 408 19.95 7.46 -2.19
CA LYS A 408 20.14 6.90 -0.84
C LYS A 408 18.87 7.01 0.00
N TYR A 409 17.74 6.62 -0.56
CA TYR A 409 16.43 6.81 0.05
C TYR A 409 16.30 6.13 1.43
N ASN A 410 17.07 5.07 1.72
CA ASN A 410 17.03 4.40 3.02
C ASN A 410 17.58 5.25 4.18
N LEU A 411 18.36 6.31 3.91
CA LEU A 411 18.81 7.28 4.93
C LEU A 411 17.64 7.98 5.64
N VAL A 412 16.45 7.99 5.03
CA VAL A 412 15.28 8.65 5.61
C VAL A 412 14.92 8.08 6.98
N TRP A 413 15.15 6.78 7.21
CA TRP A 413 14.81 6.12 8.46
C TRP A 413 15.76 6.45 9.60
N ASP A 414 17.04 6.71 9.30
CA ASP A 414 18.00 7.25 10.27
C ASP A 414 17.49 8.57 10.86
N LYS A 415 17.03 9.48 9.97
CA LYS A 415 16.42 10.78 10.32
C LYS A 415 15.10 10.63 11.08
N LEU A 416 14.17 9.80 10.58
CA LEU A 416 12.83 9.66 11.16
C LEU A 416 12.84 9.01 12.54
N LEU A 417 13.69 8.00 12.73
CA LEU A 417 13.79 7.26 13.98
C LEU A 417 14.86 7.81 14.92
N ARG A 418 15.60 8.85 14.51
CA ARG A 418 16.68 9.49 15.27
C ARG A 418 17.70 8.46 15.75
N LEU A 419 18.19 7.66 14.80
CA LEU A 419 19.19 6.63 15.08
C LEU A 419 20.61 7.22 15.16
N ASP A 420 20.78 8.43 14.59
CA ASP A 420 22.01 9.22 14.60
C ASP A 420 23.23 8.42 14.09
N LEU A 421 23.03 7.58 13.06
CA LEU A 421 24.05 6.72 12.49
C LEU A 421 24.94 7.45 11.48
N PHE A 422 24.32 8.27 10.63
CA PHE A 422 25.02 8.97 9.55
C PHE A 422 25.13 10.46 9.86
N ALA A 423 26.30 11.04 9.59
CA ALA A 423 26.48 12.49 9.73
C ALA A 423 25.51 13.24 8.80
N PRO A 424 24.90 14.37 9.22
CA PRO A 424 23.98 15.16 8.39
C PRO A 424 24.56 15.54 7.01
N GLU A 425 25.88 15.71 6.94
CA GLU A 425 26.63 16.00 5.71
C GLU A 425 26.47 14.92 4.64
N VAL A 426 26.23 13.65 5.01
CA VAL A 426 25.95 12.55 4.08
C VAL A 426 24.71 12.88 3.25
N ALA A 427 23.60 13.19 3.92
CA ALA A 427 22.34 13.53 3.28
C ALA A 427 22.41 14.85 2.50
N ARG A 428 23.07 15.87 3.06
CA ARG A 428 23.26 17.17 2.37
C ARG A 428 24.05 17.02 1.07
N LYS A 429 25.11 16.22 1.09
CA LYS A 429 25.94 15.93 -0.08
C LYS A 429 25.11 15.27 -1.19
N GLU A 430 24.36 14.23 -0.85
CA GLU A 430 23.48 13.54 -1.78
C GLU A 430 22.39 14.46 -2.37
N VAL A 431 21.69 15.24 -1.53
CA VAL A 431 20.67 16.20 -2.00
C VAL A 431 21.26 17.24 -2.94
N ALA A 432 22.46 17.76 -2.63
CA ALA A 432 23.16 18.70 -3.52
C ALA A 432 23.47 18.06 -4.88
N TYR A 433 23.98 16.83 -4.87
CA TYR A 433 24.29 16.08 -6.09
C TYR A 433 23.03 15.78 -6.92
N TYR A 434 21.96 15.28 -6.30
CA TYR A 434 20.72 14.91 -6.98
C TYR A 434 20.07 16.06 -7.74
N LYS A 435 20.12 17.28 -7.19
CA LYS A 435 19.61 18.47 -7.90
C LYS A 435 20.30 18.71 -9.25
N THR A 436 21.53 18.23 -9.43
CA THR A 436 22.25 18.29 -10.72
C THR A 436 21.83 17.20 -11.71
N LYS A 437 21.10 16.17 -11.26
CA LYS A 437 20.69 15.00 -12.05
C LYS A 437 19.17 14.96 -12.31
N GLN A 438 18.43 15.95 -11.82
CA GLN A 438 16.98 16.00 -11.95
C GLN A 438 16.57 16.08 -13.43
N ASN A 439 15.68 15.19 -13.84
CA ASN A 439 15.02 15.27 -15.13
C ASN A 439 13.64 15.92 -15.00
N ALA A 440 13.02 16.14 -16.15
CA ALA A 440 11.82 16.93 -16.27
C ALA A 440 10.65 16.37 -15.42
N PHE A 441 10.52 15.04 -15.32
CA PHE A 441 9.46 14.37 -14.55
C PHE A 441 9.95 13.71 -13.26
N GLY A 442 11.23 13.79 -12.90
CA GLY A 442 11.73 13.17 -11.67
C GLY A 442 13.24 12.98 -11.63
N LEU A 443 13.73 12.55 -10.47
CA LEU A 443 15.12 12.11 -10.29
C LEU A 443 15.24 10.65 -10.74
N PRO A 444 16.17 10.28 -11.66
CA PRO A 444 16.45 8.88 -11.94
C PRO A 444 16.83 8.10 -10.68
N LEU A 445 16.53 6.80 -10.64
CA LEU A 445 16.86 5.95 -9.49
C LEU A 445 18.37 5.90 -9.24
N ASP A 446 19.13 5.76 -10.33
CA ASP A 446 20.59 5.69 -10.36
C ASP A 446 21.09 6.01 -11.77
N ASN A 447 22.40 5.89 -12.00
CA ASN A 447 23.02 6.17 -13.30
C ASN A 447 22.95 5.03 -14.33
N ARG A 448 22.29 3.89 -14.03
CA ARG A 448 22.12 2.79 -14.99
C ARG A 448 21.01 3.07 -16.00
N SER A 449 20.07 3.95 -15.67
CA SER A 449 18.96 4.30 -16.55
C SER A 449 18.26 5.60 -16.16
N THR A 450 17.23 5.99 -16.91
CA THR A 450 16.48 7.24 -16.71
C THR A 450 15.09 7.04 -16.12
N TYR A 451 14.72 5.83 -15.70
CA TYR A 451 13.49 5.59 -14.95
C TYR A 451 13.68 5.85 -13.45
N THR A 452 12.57 5.90 -12.73
CA THR A 452 12.55 6.11 -11.28
C THR A 452 11.41 5.37 -10.61
N LYS A 453 11.38 5.47 -9.27
CA LYS A 453 10.26 5.07 -8.43
C LYS A 453 9.69 6.31 -7.72
N LEU A 454 8.37 6.49 -7.79
CA LEU A 454 7.67 7.65 -7.20
C LEU A 454 7.99 7.80 -5.71
N ASP A 455 7.82 6.71 -4.97
CA ASP A 455 8.07 6.63 -3.53
C ASP A 455 9.52 6.98 -3.18
N TRP A 456 10.51 6.43 -3.89
CA TRP A 456 11.92 6.72 -3.68
C TRP A 456 12.28 8.18 -3.90
N ILE A 457 11.69 8.87 -4.89
CA ILE A 457 11.87 10.32 -5.05
C ILE A 457 11.42 11.07 -3.79
N LEU A 458 10.26 10.74 -3.23
CA LEU A 458 9.72 11.46 -2.08
C LEU A 458 10.50 11.14 -0.79
N TRP A 459 11.02 9.93 -0.66
CA TRP A 459 11.92 9.56 0.43
C TRP A 459 13.24 10.33 0.34
N THR A 460 13.84 10.36 -0.85
CA THR A 460 15.05 11.14 -1.15
C THR A 460 14.84 12.63 -0.91
N ALA A 461 13.73 13.21 -1.40
CA ALA A 461 13.40 14.62 -1.19
C ALA A 461 13.26 14.96 0.31
N THR A 462 12.76 14.01 1.12
CA THR A 462 12.58 14.19 2.57
C THR A 462 13.91 14.28 3.34
N LEU A 463 15.02 13.87 2.73
CA LEU A 463 16.35 14.08 3.28
C LEU A 463 16.73 15.57 3.36
N ALA A 464 16.19 16.41 2.47
CA ALA A 464 16.47 17.83 2.43
C ALA A 464 16.21 18.55 3.77
N ASP A 465 17.06 19.52 4.09
CA ASP A 465 16.97 20.35 5.31
C ASP A 465 15.99 21.51 5.18
N ASN A 466 15.60 21.87 3.96
CA ASN A 466 14.74 23.01 3.68
C ASN A 466 13.67 22.70 2.63
N GLN A 467 12.63 23.54 2.61
CA GLN A 467 11.47 23.36 1.74
C GLN A 467 11.80 23.53 0.25
N SER A 468 12.76 24.40 -0.09
CA SER A 468 13.16 24.65 -1.47
C SER A 468 13.81 23.41 -2.10
N ASP A 469 14.73 22.78 -1.37
CA ASP A 469 15.41 21.56 -1.83
C ASP A 469 14.46 20.37 -1.88
N PHE A 470 13.54 20.24 -0.91
CA PHE A 470 12.46 19.25 -0.99
C PHE A 470 11.62 19.46 -2.26
N ALA A 471 11.17 20.68 -2.52
CA ALA A 471 10.34 21.00 -3.68
C ALA A 471 11.09 20.75 -5.00
N ALA A 472 12.38 21.11 -5.09
CA ALA A 472 13.19 20.88 -6.29
C ALA A 472 13.23 19.41 -6.72
N LEU A 473 13.23 18.48 -5.76
CA LEU A 473 13.24 17.05 -6.03
C LEU A 473 11.82 16.46 -6.17
N ALA A 474 10.84 16.94 -5.40
CA ALA A 474 9.49 16.39 -5.34
C ALA A 474 8.53 16.93 -6.42
N GLU A 475 8.63 18.20 -6.81
CA GLU A 475 7.69 18.81 -7.77
C GLU A 475 7.67 18.14 -9.15
N PRO A 476 8.79 17.66 -9.71
CA PRO A 476 8.76 16.90 -10.97
C PRO A 476 7.90 15.63 -10.90
N ALA A 477 7.82 14.98 -9.74
CA ALA A 477 6.95 13.82 -9.54
C ALA A 477 5.44 14.20 -9.55
N TYR A 478 5.09 15.39 -9.05
CA TYR A 478 3.74 15.94 -9.27
C TYR A 478 3.49 16.21 -10.75
N ARG A 479 4.48 16.76 -11.46
CA ARG A 479 4.37 16.99 -12.90
C ARG A 479 4.09 15.69 -13.66
N PHE A 480 4.75 14.60 -13.29
CA PHE A 480 4.45 13.27 -13.82
C PHE A 480 2.99 12.89 -13.60
N ALA A 481 2.49 12.95 -12.37
CA ALA A 481 1.11 12.58 -12.05
C ALA A 481 0.07 13.43 -12.80
N ASN A 482 0.39 14.70 -13.08
CA ASN A 482 -0.51 15.64 -13.74
C ASN A 482 -0.46 15.56 -15.28
N GLU A 483 0.73 15.41 -15.85
CA GLU A 483 0.99 15.58 -17.29
C GLU A 483 1.32 14.27 -18.02
N SER A 484 1.47 13.14 -17.32
CA SER A 484 1.84 11.87 -17.96
C SER A 484 0.93 11.54 -19.14
N PRO A 485 1.50 11.14 -20.29
CA PRO A 485 0.71 10.67 -21.42
C PRO A 485 0.06 9.31 -21.16
N THR A 486 0.55 8.56 -20.17
CA THR A 486 0.01 7.23 -19.84
C THR A 486 -1.14 7.36 -18.84
N ARG A 487 -2.37 7.06 -19.29
CA ARG A 487 -3.60 7.22 -18.48
C ARG A 487 -3.95 5.96 -17.69
N VAL A 488 -3.05 5.58 -16.79
CA VAL A 488 -3.21 4.44 -15.87
C VAL A 488 -3.40 4.94 -14.43
N PRO A 489 -3.87 4.09 -13.49
CA PRO A 489 -3.78 4.42 -12.07
C PRO A 489 -2.36 4.81 -11.70
N LEU A 490 -2.19 5.70 -10.70
CA LEU A 490 -0.91 6.32 -10.36
C LEU A 490 0.22 5.29 -10.34
N SER A 491 1.12 5.41 -11.31
CA SER A 491 2.25 4.49 -11.47
C SER A 491 3.39 4.94 -10.56
N ASP A 492 4.03 3.96 -9.94
CA ASP A 492 5.26 4.17 -9.18
C ASP A 492 6.49 4.05 -10.08
N TRP A 493 6.46 3.33 -11.19
CA TRP A 493 7.64 3.11 -12.05
C TRP A 493 7.50 3.70 -13.44
N TYR A 494 8.21 4.80 -13.69
CA TYR A 494 8.06 5.62 -14.89
C TYR A 494 9.38 6.24 -15.35
N TRP A 495 9.39 6.69 -16.61
CA TRP A 495 10.53 7.37 -17.24
C TRP A 495 10.57 8.84 -16.82
N THR A 496 11.70 9.29 -16.27
CA THR A 496 11.84 10.68 -15.77
C THR A 496 12.02 11.72 -16.88
N ALA A 497 12.35 11.29 -18.09
CA ALA A 497 12.54 12.19 -19.23
C ALA A 497 11.20 12.63 -19.87
N ASP A 498 10.25 11.70 -20.04
CA ASP A 498 9.00 11.94 -20.77
C ASP A 498 7.72 11.59 -19.98
N GLY A 499 7.84 11.08 -18.75
CA GLY A 499 6.72 10.80 -17.86
C GLY A 499 5.90 9.58 -18.26
N LYS A 500 6.33 8.75 -19.22
CA LYS A 500 5.62 7.51 -19.58
C LYS A 500 5.79 6.47 -18.48
N GLN A 501 4.73 5.73 -18.19
CA GLN A 501 4.81 4.51 -17.38
C GLN A 501 5.82 3.54 -18.00
N ARG A 502 6.63 2.89 -17.15
CA ARG A 502 7.55 1.83 -17.59
C ARG A 502 6.93 0.44 -17.43
N GLY A 503 6.20 0.19 -16.34
CA GLY A 503 5.50 -1.08 -16.14
C GLY A 503 4.46 -1.07 -15.03
N PHE A 504 4.84 -0.69 -13.81
CA PHE A 504 3.97 -0.85 -12.64
C PHE A 504 2.84 0.17 -12.60
N GLN A 505 1.71 -0.20 -12.00
CA GLN A 505 0.58 0.69 -11.76
C GLN A 505 -0.26 0.19 -10.60
N ALA A 506 -1.03 1.09 -9.98
CA ALA A 506 -1.96 0.76 -8.89
C ALA A 506 -1.34 0.11 -7.63
N ARG A 507 0.00 0.06 -7.50
CA ARG A 507 0.68 -0.50 -6.32
C ARG A 507 0.46 0.37 -5.08
N SER A 508 0.45 -0.25 -3.91
CA SER A 508 0.34 0.46 -2.62
C SER A 508 1.58 1.26 -2.25
N VAL A 509 2.73 0.98 -2.88
CA VAL A 509 4.02 1.64 -2.62
C VAL A 509 3.96 3.17 -2.75
N VAL A 510 3.01 3.71 -3.52
CA VAL A 510 2.74 5.15 -3.60
C VAL A 510 2.37 5.78 -2.25
N GLY A 511 2.07 4.97 -1.22
CA GLY A 511 1.95 5.43 0.17
C GLY A 511 3.22 6.03 0.73
N GLY A 512 4.37 5.78 0.09
CA GLY A 512 5.66 6.36 0.42
C GLY A 512 5.67 7.88 0.34
N VAL A 513 4.77 8.51 -0.44
CA VAL A 513 4.66 9.98 -0.50
C VAL A 513 4.33 10.62 0.85
N PHE A 514 3.71 9.87 1.78
CA PHE A 514 3.36 10.37 3.11
C PHE A 514 4.57 10.41 4.07
N ILE A 515 5.74 9.92 3.67
CA ILE A 515 6.94 9.94 4.52
C ILE A 515 7.35 11.35 4.95
N LYS A 516 7.10 12.37 4.10
CA LYS A 516 7.37 13.76 4.43
C LYS A 516 6.57 14.24 5.64
N MET A 517 5.34 13.75 5.82
CA MET A 517 4.51 14.06 6.99
C MET A 517 5.08 13.47 8.27
N LEU A 518 5.76 12.31 8.18
CA LEU A 518 6.42 11.69 9.34
C LEU A 518 7.66 12.47 9.78
N ALA A 519 8.30 13.21 8.85
CA ALA A 519 9.47 14.02 9.15
C ALA A 519 9.15 15.27 9.98
N ASP A 520 7.88 15.66 10.11
CA ASP A 520 7.39 16.67 11.05
C ASP A 520 6.81 15.96 12.28
N PRO A 521 7.49 16.01 13.45
CA PRO A 521 7.02 15.35 14.66
C PRO A 521 5.64 15.83 15.12
N GLY A 522 5.29 17.10 14.92
CA GLY A 522 4.00 17.65 15.30
C GLY A 522 2.87 17.10 14.42
N LEU A 523 3.10 17.00 13.11
CA LEU A 523 2.17 16.35 12.18
C LEU A 523 2.03 14.86 12.45
N TRP A 524 3.14 14.15 12.63
CA TRP A 524 3.09 12.73 12.93
C TRP A 524 2.27 12.45 14.19
N GLN A 525 2.53 13.18 15.28
CA GLN A 525 1.78 13.04 16.53
C GLN A 525 0.30 13.40 16.36
N LYS A 526 -0.02 14.49 15.64
CA LYS A 526 -1.40 14.91 15.37
C LYS A 526 -2.22 13.82 14.70
N TRP A 527 -1.69 13.21 13.64
CA TRP A 527 -2.43 12.23 12.84
C TRP A 527 -2.48 10.87 13.54
N ARG A 528 -1.37 10.42 14.14
CA ARG A 528 -1.33 9.19 14.94
C ARG A 528 -2.30 9.23 16.11
N GLY A 529 -2.38 10.35 16.82
CA GLY A 529 -3.26 10.51 17.99
C GLY A 529 -4.75 10.26 17.68
N ARG A 530 -5.18 10.44 16.42
CA ARG A 530 -6.57 10.20 16.00
C ARG A 530 -6.96 8.73 16.06
N ALA A 531 -6.03 7.83 15.74
CA ALA A 531 -6.28 6.39 15.78
C ALA A 531 -6.51 5.91 17.23
N ALA A 532 -5.78 6.46 18.20
CA ALA A 532 -5.91 6.11 19.61
C ALA A 532 -7.25 6.55 20.23
N THR A 533 -7.84 7.64 19.75
CA THR A 533 -9.11 8.20 20.31
C THR A 533 -10.39 7.50 19.84
N LYS A 534 -10.32 6.48 18.99
CA LYS A 534 -11.49 5.93 18.29
C LYS A 534 -11.65 4.40 18.30
N SER A 535 -10.92 3.67 19.14
CA SER A 535 -11.35 2.31 19.48
C SER A 535 -12.57 2.44 20.39
N PRO A 536 -13.79 2.04 19.96
CA PRO A 536 -14.86 1.84 20.93
C PRO A 536 -14.42 0.71 21.89
N PRO A 537 -14.86 0.75 23.16
CA PRO A 537 -14.70 -0.39 24.06
C PRO A 537 -15.29 -1.69 23.48
#